data_AF-A0A970TMB6-F1
#
_entry.id   AF-A0A970TMB6-F1
#
_cell.length_a   1.000
_cell.length_b   1.000
_cell.length_c   1.000
_cell.angle_alpha   90.00
_cell.angle_beta   90.00
_cell.angle_gamma   90.00
#
_symmetry.space_group_name_H-M   'P 1'
#
loop_
_entity.id
_entity.type
_entity.pdbx_description
1 polymer ?
#
loop_
_entity_poly.entity_id
_entity_poly.type
_entity_poly.pdbx_seq_one_letter_code
_entity_poly.pdbx_strand_id
1 'polypeptide(L)'
;MLKARDGKQRKESPKPYVPGTPLSKLAVKRGTRILAYLLISAFLFLFLGQLMSLGQGLVRVLINLVILMAFASLLYMEGAKIGEDDVAFGEIAYSRRENGHTIPRDDLARCFHPIKGFVTAAAGVLPLFLVCLIFAFMAQKQVYRLGALPDWVTAFERDRSVQLALAYYHETMPVLPENILRVLVRLLLFPYVSIFGPENADAMLFMERLSPLLVLLVPSFFGVGYLRGPAQRSMVHSDIAKNAKRRVRREKKARKKRVEKNERII
;
A
#
# COMPACT_ATOMS: atom_id res chain seq x y z
N MET A 1 -14.27 -35.18 20.04
CA MET A 1 -14.85 -33.87 20.41
C MET A 1 -13.73 -32.85 20.60
N LEU A 2 -13.44 -32.06 19.56
CA LEU A 2 -12.44 -31.00 19.59
C LEU A 2 -13.01 -29.78 20.35
N LYS A 3 -12.37 -29.43 21.46
CA LYS A 3 -12.73 -28.28 22.31
C LYS A 3 -12.40 -27.00 21.55
N ALA A 4 -13.41 -26.36 20.97
CA ALA A 4 -13.29 -25.05 20.35
C ALA A 4 -12.66 -24.07 21.36
N ARG A 5 -11.49 -23.52 21.02
CA ARG A 5 -10.92 -22.38 21.73
C ARG A 5 -11.87 -21.21 21.47
N ASP A 6 -12.75 -20.92 22.41
CA ASP A 6 -13.51 -19.66 22.43
C ASP A 6 -12.53 -18.50 22.31
N GLY A 7 -12.50 -17.92 21.11
CA GLY A 7 -11.85 -16.65 20.83
C GLY A 7 -12.55 -15.59 21.65
N LYS A 8 -12.06 -15.35 22.87
CA LYS A 8 -12.57 -14.35 23.79
C LYS A 8 -12.55 -13.00 23.07
N GLN A 9 -13.69 -12.61 22.50
CA GLN A 9 -13.86 -11.33 21.82
C GLN A 9 -13.35 -10.22 22.75
N ARG A 10 -12.38 -9.47 22.26
CA ARG A 10 -11.76 -8.39 23.03
C ARG A 10 -12.84 -7.32 23.23
N LYS A 11 -13.30 -7.13 24.46
CA LYS A 11 -14.27 -6.07 24.78
C LYS A 11 -13.63 -4.71 24.51
N GLU A 12 -14.11 -4.03 23.47
CA GLU A 12 -13.73 -2.67 23.13
C GLU A 12 -14.19 -1.72 24.25
N SER A 13 -13.31 -0.82 24.69
CA SER A 13 -13.61 0.22 25.69
C SER A 13 -13.33 1.57 25.05
N PRO A 14 -14.29 2.17 24.31
CA PRO A 14 -14.06 3.43 23.62
C PRO A 14 -13.89 4.56 24.62
N LYS A 15 -12.83 5.36 24.47
CA LYS A 15 -12.63 6.62 25.18
C LYS A 15 -13.04 7.79 24.28
N PRO A 16 -13.54 8.90 24.84
CA PRO A 16 -13.80 10.11 24.07
C PRO A 16 -12.48 10.70 23.54
N TYR A 17 -12.51 11.22 22.31
CA TYR A 17 -11.39 11.89 21.66
C TYR A 17 -11.90 13.10 20.87
N VAL A 18 -11.04 14.10 20.66
CA VAL A 18 -11.37 15.27 19.83
C VAL A 18 -11.16 14.93 18.35
N PRO A 19 -12.15 15.19 17.47
CA PRO A 19 -11.98 14.98 16.04
C PRO A 19 -10.99 16.00 15.44
N GLY A 20 -10.15 15.53 14.51
CA GLY A 20 -9.19 16.36 13.79
C GLY A 20 -9.68 16.92 12.47
N THR A 21 -8.79 17.61 11.74
CA THR A 21 -9.09 18.11 10.39
C THR A 21 -8.77 17.06 9.31
N PRO A 22 -9.56 16.99 8.23
CA PRO A 22 -9.33 16.03 7.15
C PRO A 22 -8.08 16.35 6.31
N LEU A 23 -7.81 17.65 6.08
CA LEU A 23 -6.69 18.13 5.30
C LEU A 23 -5.66 18.79 6.22
N SER A 24 -4.41 18.36 6.14
CA SER A 24 -3.31 18.97 6.88
C SER A 24 -1.98 18.81 6.15
N LYS A 25 -1.02 19.71 6.41
CA LYS A 25 0.36 19.60 5.91
C LYS A 25 1.00 18.27 6.31
N LEU A 26 0.60 17.74 7.47
CA LEU A 26 1.04 16.44 7.96
C LEU A 26 0.55 15.28 7.09
N ALA A 27 -0.70 15.34 6.58
CA ALA A 27 -1.22 14.34 5.65
C ALA A 27 -0.40 14.30 4.35
N VAL A 28 -0.05 15.46 3.80
CA VAL A 28 0.80 15.55 2.60
C VAL A 28 2.20 14.99 2.88
N LYS A 29 2.82 15.37 4.01
CA LYS A 29 4.14 14.86 4.41
C LYS A 29 4.13 13.35 4.67
N ARG A 30 3.03 12.78 5.19
CA ARG A 30 2.88 11.32 5.33
C ARG A 30 2.68 10.65 3.97
N GLY A 31 2.00 11.31 3.03
CA GLY A 31 1.78 10.82 1.67
C GLY A 31 3.08 10.58 0.89
N THR A 32 4.13 11.36 1.12
CA THR A 32 5.44 11.13 0.45
C THR A 32 6.07 9.79 0.81
N ARG A 33 5.79 9.25 2.01
CA ARG A 33 6.23 7.90 2.39
C ARG A 33 5.47 6.83 1.59
N ILE A 34 4.17 7.02 1.34
CA ILE A 34 3.37 6.12 0.50
C ILE A 34 3.89 6.12 -0.94
N LEU A 35 4.21 7.31 -1.47
CA LEU A 35 4.86 7.45 -2.77
C LEU A 35 6.18 6.66 -2.83
N ALA A 36 7.03 6.79 -1.81
CA ALA A 36 8.28 6.05 -1.74
C ALA A 36 8.05 4.52 -1.72
N TYR A 37 7.07 4.01 -0.96
CA TYR A 37 6.73 2.59 -0.98
C TYR A 37 6.30 2.11 -2.36
N LEU A 38 5.53 2.91 -3.10
CA LEU A 38 5.11 2.57 -4.46
C LEU A 38 6.30 2.51 -5.43
N LEU A 39 7.20 3.49 -5.38
CA LEU A 39 8.39 3.51 -6.23
C LEU A 39 9.32 2.32 -5.92
N ILE A 40 9.54 2.02 -4.63
CA ILE A 40 10.32 0.86 -4.20
C ILE A 40 9.65 -0.44 -4.67
N SER A 41 8.33 -0.54 -4.56
CA SER A 41 7.60 -1.73 -5.02
C SER A 41 7.77 -1.90 -6.53
N ALA A 42 7.59 -0.86 -7.33
CA ALA A 42 7.75 -0.90 -8.78
C ALA A 42 9.18 -1.34 -9.17
N PHE A 43 10.20 -0.84 -8.47
CA PHE A 43 11.57 -1.28 -8.67
C PHE A 43 11.80 -2.75 -8.29
N LEU A 44 11.26 -3.22 -7.16
CA LEU A 44 11.37 -4.63 -6.75
C LEU A 44 10.70 -5.57 -7.75
N PHE A 45 9.55 -5.18 -8.29
CA PHE A 45 8.84 -5.96 -9.29
C PHE A 45 9.60 -6.08 -10.62
N LEU A 46 10.47 -5.12 -10.96
CA LEU A 46 11.39 -5.24 -12.10
C LEU A 46 12.32 -6.46 -11.93
N PHE A 47 12.97 -6.61 -10.79
CA PHE A 47 13.89 -7.73 -10.52
C PHE A 47 13.16 -9.06 -10.46
N LEU A 48 12.00 -9.09 -9.80
CA LEU A 48 11.18 -10.29 -9.76
C LEU A 48 10.68 -10.70 -11.14
N GLY A 49 10.39 -9.73 -12.02
CA GLY A 49 10.06 -9.97 -13.41
C GLY A 49 11.10 -10.78 -14.18
N GLN A 50 12.38 -10.46 -13.96
CA GLN A 50 13.50 -11.18 -14.57
C GLN A 50 13.60 -12.61 -14.05
N LEU A 51 13.41 -12.80 -12.74
CA LEU A 51 13.45 -14.13 -12.11
C LEU A 51 12.27 -15.03 -12.53
N MET A 52 11.13 -14.43 -12.86
CA MET A 52 9.89 -15.13 -13.24
C MET A 52 9.82 -15.51 -14.72
N SER A 53 10.84 -15.18 -15.52
CA SER A 53 10.96 -15.57 -16.94
C SER A 53 11.07 -17.08 -17.17
N LEU A 54 11.18 -17.89 -16.12
CA LEU A 54 11.56 -19.31 -16.18
C LEU A 54 10.42 -20.28 -15.81
N GLY A 55 9.16 -19.82 -15.65
CA GLY A 55 8.08 -20.63 -15.06
C GLY A 55 6.76 -20.66 -15.83
N GLN A 56 5.93 -21.66 -15.50
CA GLN A 56 4.53 -21.77 -15.95
C GLN A 56 3.72 -20.51 -15.59
N GLY A 57 2.89 -20.01 -16.52
CA GLY A 57 2.18 -18.73 -16.38
C GLY A 57 1.34 -18.59 -15.11
N LEU A 58 0.74 -19.68 -14.62
CA LEU A 58 -0.07 -19.69 -13.39
C LEU A 58 0.75 -19.39 -12.13
N VAL A 59 1.97 -19.94 -12.03
CA VAL A 59 2.86 -19.70 -10.88
C VAL A 59 3.27 -18.23 -10.80
N ARG A 60 3.52 -17.61 -11.96
CA ARG A 60 3.84 -16.18 -12.06
C ARG A 60 2.69 -15.30 -11.58
N VAL A 61 1.46 -15.63 -11.96
CA VAL A 61 0.26 -14.91 -11.48
C VAL A 61 0.12 -15.02 -9.97
N LEU A 62 0.26 -16.23 -9.41
CA LEU A 62 0.15 -16.45 -7.96
C LEU A 62 1.20 -15.67 -7.17
N ILE A 63 2.46 -15.69 -7.60
CA ILE A 63 3.55 -14.96 -6.93
C ILE A 63 3.30 -13.45 -6.97
N ASN A 64 2.94 -12.89 -8.13
CA ASN A 64 2.63 -11.47 -8.24
C ASN A 64 1.43 -11.06 -7.36
N LEU A 65 0.41 -11.92 -7.26
CA LEU A 65 -0.73 -11.69 -6.38
C LEU A 65 -0.31 -11.70 -4.90
N VAL A 66 0.50 -12.68 -4.48
CA VAL A 66 1.02 -12.75 -3.10
C VAL A 66 1.82 -11.50 -2.74
N ILE A 67 2.66 -11.01 -3.64
CA ILE A 67 3.48 -9.81 -3.39
C ILE A 67 2.62 -8.55 -3.36
N LEU A 68 1.66 -8.42 -4.28
CA LEU A 68 0.67 -7.33 -4.24
C LEU A 68 -0.09 -7.32 -2.90
N MET A 69 -0.52 -8.49 -2.44
CA MET A 69 -1.19 -8.65 -1.15
C MET A 69 -0.25 -8.34 0.03
N ALA A 70 1.03 -8.67 -0.06
CA ALA A 70 2.02 -8.31 0.96
C ALA A 70 2.20 -6.78 1.04
N PHE A 71 2.33 -6.08 -0.08
CA PHE A 71 2.39 -4.61 -0.10
C PHE A 71 1.10 -3.95 0.39
N ALA A 72 -0.06 -4.46 -0.04
CA ALA A 72 -1.35 -4.00 0.46
C ALA A 72 -1.48 -4.18 1.97
N SER A 73 -1.01 -5.32 2.50
CA SER A 73 -0.99 -5.61 3.94
C SER A 73 -0.03 -4.68 4.70
N LEU A 74 1.15 -4.39 4.16
CA LEU A 74 2.09 -3.43 4.75
C LEU A 74 1.49 -2.03 4.85
N LEU A 75 0.89 -1.53 3.77
CA LEU A 75 0.23 -0.22 3.77
C LEU A 75 -0.99 -0.19 4.70
N TYR A 76 -1.75 -1.28 4.75
CA TYR A 76 -2.85 -1.43 5.68
C TYR A 76 -2.40 -1.37 7.14
N MET A 77 -1.30 -2.06 7.49
CA MET A 77 -0.74 -2.05 8.85
C MET A 77 -0.19 -0.68 9.23
N GLU A 78 0.54 -0.02 8.32
CA GLU A 78 1.07 1.34 8.54
C GLU A 78 -0.08 2.34 8.71
N GLY A 79 -1.12 2.26 7.86
CA GLY A 79 -2.32 3.08 7.97
C GLY A 79 -3.02 2.90 9.31
N ALA A 80 -3.20 1.65 9.74
CA ALA A 80 -3.85 1.34 11.02
C ALA A 80 -3.06 1.85 12.22
N LYS A 81 -1.73 1.69 12.22
CA LYS A 81 -0.84 2.23 13.25
C LYS A 81 -0.93 3.76 13.34
N ILE A 82 -0.87 4.45 12.19
CA ILE A 82 -0.99 5.92 12.15
C ILE A 82 -2.39 6.35 12.62
N GLY A 83 -3.44 5.59 12.29
CA GLY A 83 -4.79 5.83 12.79
C GLY A 83 -4.88 5.69 14.31
N GLU A 84 -4.26 4.66 14.89
CA GLU A 84 -4.17 4.47 16.34
C GLU A 84 -3.48 5.65 17.03
N ASP A 85 -2.33 6.07 16.50
CA ASP A 85 -1.55 7.21 17.01
C ASP A 85 -2.38 8.51 16.97
N ASP A 86 -3.05 8.80 15.85
CA ASP A 86 -3.89 9.99 15.70
C ASP A 86 -5.09 9.99 16.68
N VAL A 87 -5.67 8.82 17.01
CA VAL A 87 -6.71 8.69 18.04
C VAL A 87 -6.11 8.92 19.43
N ALA A 88 -4.92 8.38 19.72
CA ALA A 88 -4.24 8.61 20.97
C ALA A 88 -3.92 10.10 21.19
N PHE A 89 -3.52 10.82 20.14
CA PHE A 89 -3.38 12.28 20.20
C PHE A 89 -4.72 12.98 20.47
N GLY A 90 -5.82 12.50 19.87
CA GLY A 90 -7.17 13.00 20.13
C GLY A 90 -7.63 12.80 21.58
N GLU A 91 -7.24 11.71 22.24
CA GLU A 91 -7.48 11.46 23.67
C GLU A 91 -6.70 12.44 24.56
N ILE A 92 -5.44 12.71 24.21
CA ILE A 92 -4.60 13.68 24.94
C ILE A 92 -5.16 15.10 24.78
N ALA A 93 -5.57 15.46 23.57
CA ALA A 93 -6.20 16.74 23.29
C ALA A 93 -7.52 16.88 24.07
N TYR A 94 -8.31 15.82 24.14
CA TYR A 94 -9.54 15.77 24.93
C TYR A 94 -9.27 16.06 26.42
N SER A 95 -8.28 15.38 27.02
CA SER A 95 -7.90 15.62 28.43
C SER A 95 -7.41 17.06 28.69
N ARG A 96 -6.65 17.65 27.75
CA ARG A 96 -6.23 19.07 27.86
C ARG A 96 -7.42 20.04 27.82
N ARG A 97 -8.42 19.73 26.99
CA ARG A 97 -9.65 20.52 26.90
C ARG A 97 -10.48 20.44 28.18
N GLU A 98 -10.58 19.25 28.79
CA GLU A 98 -11.23 19.08 30.10
C GLU A 98 -10.51 19.88 31.20
N ASN A 99 -9.19 20.02 31.12
CA ASN A 99 -8.39 20.84 32.03
C ASN A 99 -8.46 22.35 31.72
N GLY A 100 -9.34 22.80 30.82
CA GLY A 100 -9.56 24.22 30.50
C GLY A 100 -8.54 24.83 29.54
N HIS A 101 -7.64 24.05 28.94
CA HIS A 101 -6.68 24.56 27.96
C HIS A 101 -7.28 24.61 26.54
N THR A 102 -6.99 25.68 25.81
CA THR A 102 -7.34 25.80 24.38
C THR A 102 -6.39 24.96 23.53
N ILE A 103 -6.93 24.12 22.64
CA ILE A 103 -6.13 23.29 21.74
C ILE A 103 -5.74 24.11 20.50
N PRO A 104 -4.45 24.27 20.19
CA PRO A 104 -4.02 24.96 18.98
C PRO A 104 -4.43 24.18 17.72
N ARG A 105 -4.65 24.89 16.60
CA ARG A 105 -5.10 24.28 15.33
C ARG A 105 -4.16 23.20 14.80
N ASP A 106 -2.86 23.33 15.06
CA ASP A 106 -1.85 22.33 14.65
C ASP A 106 -1.96 21.01 15.41
N ASP A 107 -2.41 21.04 16.67
CA ASP A 107 -2.68 19.84 17.46
C ASP A 107 -3.99 19.16 16.99
N LEU A 108 -5.00 19.94 16.60
CA LEU A 108 -6.21 19.41 15.96
C LEU A 108 -5.90 18.73 14.62
N ALA A 109 -4.94 19.26 13.85
CA ALA A 109 -4.50 18.65 12.60
C ALA A 109 -3.81 17.28 12.79
N ARG A 110 -3.35 16.96 14.00
CA ARG A 110 -2.79 15.64 14.38
C ARG A 110 -3.87 14.65 14.80
N CYS A 111 -5.02 15.12 15.26
CA CYS A 111 -6.11 14.26 15.71
C CYS A 111 -6.72 13.44 14.56
N PHE A 112 -7.43 12.37 14.93
CA PHE A 112 -8.04 11.43 14.00
C PHE A 112 -9.23 12.04 13.25
N HIS A 113 -9.30 11.76 11.95
CA HIS A 113 -10.49 12.03 11.13
C HIS A 113 -10.59 10.95 10.04
N PRO A 114 -11.74 10.28 9.85
CA PRO A 114 -11.84 9.07 9.01
C PRO A 114 -11.33 9.26 7.58
N ILE A 115 -11.61 10.41 6.96
CA ILE A 115 -11.21 10.74 5.58
C ILE A 115 -9.71 11.05 5.46
N LYS A 116 -9.03 11.42 6.55
CA LYS A 116 -7.62 11.85 6.54
C LYS A 116 -6.67 10.75 6.03
N GLY A 117 -6.99 9.48 6.31
CA GLY A 117 -6.26 8.33 5.77
C GLY A 117 -6.31 8.26 4.25
N PHE A 118 -7.49 8.45 3.66
CA PHE A 118 -7.66 8.49 2.20
C PHE A 118 -7.03 9.73 1.58
N VAL A 119 -7.11 10.89 2.24
CA VAL A 119 -6.43 12.11 1.78
C VAL A 119 -4.91 11.93 1.78
N THR A 120 -4.36 11.26 2.79
CA THR A 120 -2.93 10.93 2.87
C THR A 120 -2.51 9.98 1.75
N ALA A 121 -3.29 8.93 1.51
CA ALA A 121 -3.05 8.00 0.41
C ALA A 121 -3.14 8.71 -0.96
N ALA A 122 -4.21 9.48 -1.18
CA ALA A 122 -4.41 10.25 -2.41
C ALA A 122 -3.27 11.24 -2.65
N ALA A 123 -2.84 11.99 -1.63
CA ALA A 123 -1.73 12.92 -1.75
C ALA A 123 -0.41 12.24 -2.15
N GLY A 124 -0.17 11.01 -1.67
CA GLY A 124 0.99 10.21 -2.06
C GLY A 124 0.91 9.70 -3.49
N VAL A 125 -0.28 9.27 -3.93
CA VAL A 125 -0.49 8.65 -5.26
C VAL A 125 -0.69 9.68 -6.36
N LEU A 126 -1.16 10.88 -6.02
CA LEU A 126 -1.51 11.94 -6.96
C LEU A 126 -0.50 12.14 -8.11
N PRO A 127 0.83 12.26 -7.87
CA PRO A 127 1.78 12.43 -8.97
C PRO A 127 1.78 11.24 -9.92
N LEU A 128 1.73 10.00 -9.41
CA LEU A 128 1.69 8.79 -10.23
C LEU A 128 0.36 8.64 -10.96
N PHE A 129 -0.75 8.99 -10.30
CA PHE A 129 -2.08 8.99 -10.88
C PHE A 129 -2.16 9.93 -12.08
N LEU A 130 -1.64 11.16 -11.97
CA LEU A 130 -1.63 12.11 -13.09
C LEU A 130 -0.81 11.60 -14.28
N VAL A 131 0.35 11.00 -14.02
CA VAL A 131 1.20 10.37 -15.06
C VAL A 131 0.45 9.22 -15.76
N CYS A 132 -0.19 8.34 -15.00
CA CYS A 132 -0.99 7.24 -15.56
C CYS A 132 -2.23 7.76 -16.30
N LEU A 133 -2.86 8.84 -15.83
CA LEU A 133 -4.04 9.43 -16.47
C LEU A 133 -3.68 9.98 -17.85
N ILE A 134 -2.60 10.74 -17.96
CA ILE A 134 -2.09 11.25 -19.24
C ILE A 134 -1.79 10.09 -20.18
N PHE A 135 -1.08 9.07 -19.68
CA PHE A 135 -0.75 7.89 -20.46
C PHE A 135 -1.98 7.11 -20.94
N ALA A 136 -3.00 6.95 -20.09
CA ALA A 136 -4.22 6.21 -20.43
C ALA A 136 -4.96 6.81 -21.63
N PHE A 137 -4.93 8.15 -21.80
CA PHE A 137 -5.49 8.82 -22.98
C PHE A 137 -4.63 8.66 -24.23
N MET A 138 -3.31 8.51 -24.08
CA MET A 138 -2.39 8.29 -25.18
C MET A 138 -2.26 6.81 -25.58
N ALA A 139 -2.73 5.88 -24.75
CA ALA A 139 -2.52 4.45 -24.95
C ALA A 139 -3.18 3.92 -26.23
N GLN A 140 -2.35 3.43 -27.15
CA GLN A 140 -2.73 2.80 -28.40
C GLN A 140 -2.35 1.31 -28.43
N LYS A 141 -3.08 0.52 -29.22
CA LYS A 141 -2.82 -0.93 -29.36
C LYS A 141 -1.41 -1.13 -29.91
N GLN A 142 -0.62 -1.93 -29.20
CA GLN A 142 0.67 -2.34 -29.73
C GLN A 142 0.48 -3.42 -30.78
N VAL A 143 0.80 -3.07 -32.02
CA VAL A 143 0.99 -4.05 -33.08
C VAL A 143 2.48 -4.35 -33.11
N TYR A 144 2.84 -5.62 -32.92
CA TYR A 144 4.22 -6.05 -33.15
C TYR A 144 4.58 -5.76 -34.60
N ARG A 145 5.43 -4.75 -34.80
CA ARG A 145 6.17 -4.55 -36.04
C ARG A 145 7.56 -5.13 -35.81
N LEU A 146 8.09 -5.88 -36.77
CA LEU A 146 9.46 -6.34 -36.68
C LEU A 146 10.36 -5.10 -36.50
N GLY A 147 11.16 -5.11 -35.43
CA GLY A 147 12.18 -4.10 -35.22
C GLY A 147 13.39 -4.33 -36.12
N ALA A 148 14.56 -3.86 -35.67
CA ALA A 148 15.83 -4.04 -36.37
C ALA A 148 16.03 -5.50 -36.79
N LEU A 149 16.44 -5.68 -38.04
CA LEU A 149 16.64 -7.01 -38.59
C LEU A 149 17.75 -7.75 -37.84
N PRO A 150 17.64 -9.08 -37.65
CA PRO A 150 18.72 -9.87 -37.09
C PRO A 150 20.04 -9.65 -37.83
N ASP A 151 21.17 -9.73 -37.13
CA ASP A 151 22.51 -9.47 -37.69
C ASP A 151 22.89 -10.35 -38.90
N TRP A 152 22.24 -11.51 -39.05
CA TRP A 152 22.42 -12.38 -40.23
C TRP A 152 21.64 -11.92 -41.45
N VAL A 153 20.57 -11.12 -41.27
CA VAL A 153 19.77 -10.52 -42.34
C VAL A 153 20.36 -9.19 -42.78
N THR A 154 20.97 -8.43 -41.87
CA THR A 154 21.63 -7.15 -42.20
C THR A 154 22.76 -7.33 -43.22
N ALA A 155 23.38 -8.52 -43.29
CA ALA A 155 24.36 -8.87 -44.32
C ALA A 155 23.78 -8.79 -45.76
N PHE A 156 22.48 -8.99 -45.93
CA PHE A 156 21.79 -8.92 -47.22
C PHE A 156 21.37 -7.50 -47.62
N GLU A 157 21.55 -6.49 -46.76
CA GLU A 157 21.26 -5.08 -47.11
C GLU A 157 22.15 -4.52 -48.22
N ARG A 158 23.31 -5.15 -48.44
CA ARG A 158 24.21 -4.78 -49.54
C ARG A 158 23.73 -5.28 -50.90
N ASP A 159 22.79 -6.23 -50.93
CA ASP A 159 22.21 -6.74 -52.17
C ASP A 159 21.09 -5.83 -52.65
N ARG A 160 21.32 -5.13 -53.77
CA ARG A 160 20.36 -4.18 -54.37
C ARG A 160 18.99 -4.78 -54.65
N SER A 161 18.90 -6.09 -54.86
CA SER A 161 17.63 -6.78 -55.17
C SER A 161 16.71 -6.91 -53.94
N VAL A 162 17.29 -6.95 -52.74
CA VAL A 162 16.57 -7.19 -51.47
C VAL A 162 16.60 -5.96 -50.57
N GLN A 163 17.54 -5.03 -50.81
CA GLN A 163 17.74 -3.79 -50.05
C GLN A 163 16.47 -2.95 -49.88
N LEU A 164 15.64 -2.81 -50.93
CA LEU A 164 14.42 -2.00 -50.85
C LEU A 164 13.36 -2.62 -49.93
N ALA A 165 13.27 -3.96 -49.94
CA ALA A 165 12.37 -4.71 -49.06
C ALA A 165 12.87 -4.70 -47.62
N LEU A 166 14.18 -4.80 -47.40
CA LEU A 166 14.81 -4.72 -46.07
C LEU A 166 14.74 -3.31 -45.47
N ALA A 167 14.94 -2.28 -46.29
CA ALA A 167 14.80 -0.89 -45.88
C ALA A 167 13.39 -0.55 -45.38
N TYR A 168 12.35 -1.22 -45.92
CA TYR A 168 10.97 -1.09 -45.44
C TYR A 168 10.79 -1.60 -43.99
N TYR A 169 11.63 -2.53 -43.54
CA TYR A 169 11.61 -3.03 -42.16
C TYR A 169 12.53 -2.23 -41.22
N HIS A 170 13.36 -1.33 -41.76
CA HIS A 170 14.26 -0.46 -41.01
C HIS A 170 13.51 0.79 -40.49
N GLU A 171 12.47 0.58 -39.68
CA GLU A 171 11.86 1.69 -38.93
C GLU A 171 12.67 1.92 -37.65
N THR A 172 13.57 2.91 -37.67
CA THR A 172 14.17 3.46 -36.45
C THR A 172 13.06 4.12 -35.66
N MET A 173 12.48 3.37 -34.71
CA MET A 173 11.50 3.88 -33.76
C MET A 173 12.09 5.14 -33.08
N PRO A 174 11.56 6.34 -33.37
CA PRO A 174 12.03 7.53 -32.68
C PRO A 174 11.79 7.34 -31.18
N VAL A 175 12.69 7.82 -30.33
CA VAL A 175 12.41 7.89 -28.89
C VAL A 175 11.39 9.02 -28.68
N LEU A 176 10.13 8.73 -29.00
CA LEU A 176 9.02 9.63 -28.72
C LEU A 176 8.82 9.71 -27.21
N PRO A 177 8.45 10.88 -26.66
CA PRO A 177 8.09 11.04 -25.24
C PRO A 177 7.05 10.01 -24.76
N GLU A 178 6.17 9.57 -25.66
CA GLU A 178 5.20 8.49 -25.41
C GLU A 178 5.86 7.16 -25.02
N ASN A 179 6.98 6.80 -25.66
CA ASN A 179 7.70 5.56 -25.38
C ASN A 179 8.34 5.59 -23.99
N ILE A 180 8.85 6.75 -23.57
CA ILE A 180 9.40 6.93 -22.21
C ILE A 180 8.28 6.82 -21.18
N LEU A 181 7.17 7.52 -21.39
CA LEU A 181 6.01 7.49 -20.50
C LEU A 181 5.45 6.06 -20.38
N ARG A 182 5.39 5.33 -21.49
CA ARG A 182 4.97 3.92 -21.54
C ARG A 182 5.87 3.04 -20.69
N VAL A 183 7.19 3.18 -20.78
CA VAL A 183 8.13 2.39 -19.97
C VAL A 183 7.92 2.67 -18.48
N LEU A 184 7.76 3.95 -18.10
CA LEU A 184 7.51 4.35 -16.72
C LEU A 184 6.19 3.76 -16.18
N VAL A 185 5.09 3.87 -16.94
CA VAL A 185 3.80 3.32 -16.51
C VAL A 185 3.83 1.80 -16.49
N ARG A 186 4.46 1.13 -17.46
CA ARG A 186 4.62 -0.32 -17.42
C ARG A 186 5.46 -0.81 -16.25
N LEU A 187 6.44 -0.03 -15.82
CA LEU A 187 7.19 -0.34 -14.60
C LEU A 187 6.28 -0.33 -13.36
N LEU A 188 5.38 0.65 -13.26
CA LEU A 188 4.38 0.73 -12.19
C LEU A 188 3.35 -0.40 -12.27
N LEU A 189 2.95 -0.78 -13.49
CA LEU A 189 1.94 -1.81 -13.73
C LEU A 189 2.49 -3.22 -13.86
N PHE A 190 3.81 -3.39 -13.78
CA PHE A 190 4.47 -4.68 -13.92
C PHE A 190 3.84 -5.82 -13.09
N PRO A 191 3.38 -5.59 -11.84
CA PRO A 191 2.71 -6.62 -11.05
C PRO A 191 1.43 -7.17 -11.69
N TYR A 192 0.76 -6.34 -12.48
CA TYR A 192 -0.52 -6.63 -13.12
C TYR A 192 -0.34 -7.24 -14.51
N VAL A 193 0.83 -7.09 -15.15
CA VAL A 193 1.09 -7.62 -16.50
C VAL A 193 0.84 -9.12 -16.59
N SER A 194 1.24 -9.89 -15.57
CA SER A 194 0.99 -11.33 -15.54
C SER A 194 -0.51 -11.68 -15.43
N ILE A 195 -1.31 -10.81 -14.80
CA ILE A 195 -2.75 -11.04 -14.60
C ILE A 195 -3.51 -10.83 -15.90
N PHE A 196 -3.14 -9.81 -16.68
CA PHE A 196 -3.78 -9.51 -17.97
C PHE A 196 -3.26 -10.37 -19.13
N GLY A 197 -2.14 -11.07 -18.94
CA GLY A 197 -1.57 -11.99 -19.94
C GLY A 197 -0.73 -11.25 -20.98
N PRO A 198 0.61 -11.40 -20.96
CA PRO A 198 1.52 -10.60 -21.80
C PRO A 198 1.33 -10.80 -23.30
N GLU A 199 0.75 -11.93 -23.72
CA GLU A 199 0.64 -12.30 -25.14
C GLU A 199 -0.61 -11.70 -25.82
N ASN A 200 -1.57 -11.20 -25.04
CA ASN A 200 -2.82 -10.65 -25.56
C ASN A 200 -2.72 -9.12 -25.68
N ALA A 201 -2.50 -8.63 -26.90
CA ALA A 201 -2.35 -7.19 -27.17
C ALA A 201 -3.58 -6.35 -26.75
N ASP A 202 -4.80 -6.91 -26.89
CA ASP A 202 -6.03 -6.22 -26.46
C ASP A 202 -6.16 -6.15 -24.94
N ALA A 203 -5.74 -7.20 -24.23
CA ALA A 203 -5.73 -7.21 -22.76
C ALA A 203 -4.67 -6.24 -22.20
N MET A 204 -3.52 -6.12 -22.87
CA MET A 204 -2.51 -5.13 -22.51
C MET A 204 -2.98 -3.70 -22.74
N LEU A 205 -3.66 -3.42 -23.86
CA LEU A 205 -4.25 -2.10 -24.09
C LEU A 205 -5.28 -1.76 -23.01
N PHE A 206 -6.11 -2.74 -22.63
CA PHE A 206 -7.09 -2.57 -21.56
C PHE A 206 -6.42 -2.26 -20.21
N MET A 207 -5.35 -2.98 -19.86
CA MET A 207 -4.55 -2.71 -18.66
C MET A 207 -3.95 -1.30 -18.69
N GLU A 208 -3.40 -0.86 -19.81
CA GLU A 208 -2.81 0.48 -19.97
C GLU A 208 -3.84 1.60 -19.79
N ARG A 209 -5.06 1.41 -20.31
CA ARG A 209 -6.18 2.33 -20.09
C ARG A 209 -6.69 2.30 -18.65
N LEU A 210 -6.65 1.15 -17.99
CA LEU A 210 -7.03 0.98 -16.58
C LEU A 210 -5.91 1.41 -15.61
N SER A 211 -4.74 1.81 -16.13
CA SER A 211 -3.57 2.17 -15.33
C SER A 211 -3.83 3.17 -14.19
N PRO A 212 -4.66 4.24 -14.34
CA PRO A 212 -4.89 5.18 -13.25
C PRO A 212 -5.60 4.53 -12.06
N LEU A 213 -6.48 3.56 -12.33
CA LEU A 213 -7.23 2.83 -11.32
C LEU A 213 -6.35 1.76 -10.65
N LEU A 214 -5.54 1.04 -11.42
CA LEU A 214 -4.63 0.01 -10.90
C LEU A 214 -3.58 0.59 -9.94
N VAL A 215 -3.09 1.80 -10.21
CA VAL A 215 -2.13 2.49 -9.34
C VAL A 215 -2.78 2.94 -8.00
N LEU A 216 -4.09 3.16 -7.97
CA LEU A 216 -4.82 3.53 -6.75
C LEU A 216 -5.15 2.32 -5.84
N LEU A 217 -5.12 1.10 -6.38
CA LEU A 217 -5.59 -0.10 -5.69
C LEU A 217 -4.82 -0.37 -4.40
N VAL A 218 -3.50 -0.51 -4.47
CA VAL A 218 -2.66 -0.84 -3.31
C VAL A 218 -2.66 0.29 -2.26
N PRO A 219 -2.52 1.58 -2.62
CA PRO A 219 -2.61 2.70 -1.68
C PRO A 219 -3.95 2.85 -0.97
N SER A 220 -5.06 2.43 -1.59
CA SER A 220 -6.39 2.50 -0.96
C SER A 220 -6.45 1.68 0.34
N PHE A 221 -5.66 0.60 0.45
CA PHE A 221 -5.55 -0.19 1.67
C PHE A 221 -4.96 0.59 2.85
N PHE A 222 -4.14 1.62 2.60
CA PHE A 222 -3.69 2.52 3.66
C PHE A 222 -4.87 3.27 4.29
N GLY A 223 -5.79 3.81 3.47
CA GLY A 223 -6.99 4.50 3.94
C GLY A 223 -7.92 3.56 4.71
N VAL A 224 -8.12 2.34 4.22
CA VAL A 224 -8.91 1.30 4.90
C VAL A 224 -8.27 0.91 6.24
N GLY A 225 -6.94 0.76 6.27
CA GLY A 225 -6.19 0.51 7.50
C GLY A 225 -6.36 1.62 8.51
N TYR A 226 -6.24 2.88 8.08
CA TYR A 226 -6.40 4.06 8.92
C TYR A 226 -7.76 4.11 9.63
N LEU A 227 -8.85 3.72 8.96
CA LEU A 227 -10.18 3.64 9.58
C LEU A 227 -10.26 2.65 10.75
N ARG A 228 -9.37 1.65 10.84
CA ARG A 228 -9.29 0.72 11.97
C ARG A 228 -8.58 1.29 13.19
N GLY A 229 -8.00 2.49 13.11
CA GLY A 229 -7.30 3.15 14.21
C GLY A 229 -8.08 3.21 15.53
N PRO A 230 -9.34 3.69 15.56
CA PRO A 230 -10.15 3.72 16.78
C PRO A 230 -10.40 2.33 17.39
N ALA A 231 -10.67 1.34 16.54
CA ALA A 231 -10.87 -0.04 16.97
C ALA A 231 -9.58 -0.60 17.60
N GLN A 232 -8.43 -0.43 16.95
CA GLN A 232 -7.13 -0.85 17.49
C GLN A 232 -6.83 -0.16 18.84
N ARG A 233 -7.07 1.15 18.94
CA ARG A 233 -6.87 1.90 20.17
C ARG A 233 -7.74 1.39 21.31
N SER A 234 -9.01 1.09 21.04
CA SER A 234 -9.92 0.50 22.04
C SER A 234 -9.46 -0.88 22.54
N MET A 235 -8.85 -1.69 21.66
CA MET A 235 -8.29 -2.99 22.04
C MET A 235 -7.09 -2.82 22.97
N VAL A 236 -6.21 -1.86 22.70
CA VAL A 236 -5.07 -1.52 23.57
C VAL A 236 -5.56 -1.12 24.96
N HIS A 237 -6.58 -0.27 25.06
CA HIS A 237 -7.18 0.07 26.37
C HIS A 237 -7.76 -1.16 27.06
N SER A 238 -8.44 -2.03 26.32
CA SER A 238 -8.99 -3.28 26.88
C SER A 238 -7.89 -4.17 27.46
N ASP A 239 -6.73 -4.22 26.82
CA ASP A 239 -5.61 -5.06 27.23
C ASP A 239 -4.87 -4.46 28.42
N ILE A 240 -4.71 -3.13 28.45
CA ILE A 240 -4.21 -2.40 29.63
C ILE A 240 -5.13 -2.67 30.84
N ALA A 241 -6.45 -2.56 30.67
CA ALA A 241 -7.40 -2.79 31.75
C ALA A 241 -7.40 -4.24 32.25
N LYS A 242 -7.28 -5.23 31.34
CA LYS A 242 -7.13 -6.64 31.70
C LYS A 242 -5.83 -6.88 32.47
N ASN A 243 -4.72 -6.29 32.02
CA ASN A 243 -3.41 -6.42 32.66
C ASN A 243 -3.40 -5.79 34.05
N ALA A 244 -4.01 -4.61 34.21
CA ALA A 244 -4.20 -3.96 35.51
C ALA A 244 -5.03 -4.86 36.47
N LYS A 245 -6.17 -5.41 36.01
CA LYS A 245 -6.99 -6.35 36.80
C LYS A 245 -6.20 -7.61 37.19
N ARG A 246 -5.39 -8.16 36.28
CA ARG A 246 -4.52 -9.32 36.56
C ARG A 246 -3.46 -8.98 37.60
N ARG A 247 -2.84 -7.80 37.52
CA ARG A 247 -1.85 -7.31 38.48
C ARG A 247 -2.45 -7.17 39.88
N VAL A 248 -3.59 -6.48 40.02
CA VAL A 248 -4.30 -6.33 41.30
C VAL A 248 -4.69 -7.68 41.90
N ARG A 249 -5.14 -8.64 41.08
CA ARG A 249 -5.44 -10.02 41.54
C ARG A 249 -4.20 -10.75 42.05
N ARG A 250 -3.05 -10.58 41.39
CA ARG A 250 -1.77 -11.17 41.83
C ARG A 250 -1.30 -10.55 43.14
N GLU A 251 -1.37 -9.22 43.27
CA GLU A 251 -1.03 -8.49 44.49
C GLU A 251 -1.94 -8.89 45.66
N LYS A 252 -3.25 -9.00 45.46
CA LYS A 252 -4.19 -9.50 46.49
C LYS A 252 -3.87 -10.92 46.94
N LYS A 253 -3.55 -11.83 46.02
CA LYS A 253 -3.14 -13.20 46.36
C LYS A 253 -1.80 -13.24 47.11
N ALA A 254 -0.83 -12.43 46.70
CA ALA A 254 0.45 -12.33 47.39
C ALA A 254 0.30 -11.75 48.81
N ARG A 255 -0.54 -10.73 48.98
CA ARG A 255 -0.84 -10.15 50.30
C ARG A 255 -1.51 -11.17 51.22
N LYS A 256 -2.49 -11.93 50.74
CA LYS A 256 -3.11 -13.02 51.52
C LYS A 256 -2.11 -14.07 51.96
N LYS A 257 -1.23 -14.54 51.06
CA LYS A 257 -0.17 -15.51 51.40
C LYS A 257 0.84 -14.97 52.42
N ARG A 258 1.14 -13.67 52.41
CA ARG A 258 2.02 -13.04 53.41
C ARG A 258 1.38 -12.97 54.79
N VAL A 259 0.08 -12.66 54.85
CA VAL A 259 -0.69 -12.65 56.10
C VAL A 259 -0.77 -14.07 56.68
N GLU A 260 -1.17 -15.07 55.86
CA GLU A 260 -1.21 -16.47 56.28
C GLU A 260 0.16 -17.03 56.71
N LYS A 261 1.26 -16.56 56.12
CA LYS A 261 2.61 -16.96 56.53
C LYS A 261 2.99 -16.35 57.89
N ASN A 262 2.64 -15.09 58.12
CA ASN A 262 2.94 -14.43 59.40
C ASN A 262 2.10 -15.01 60.55
N GLU A 263 0.85 -15.39 60.29
CA GLU A 263 -0.02 -16.05 61.28
C GLU A 263 0.44 -17.47 61.67
N ARG A 264 1.28 -18.13 60.86
CA ARG A 264 1.85 -19.46 61.17
C ARG A 264 3.17 -19.42 61.94
N ILE A 265 3.76 -18.24 62.11
CA ILE A 265 5.06 -18.05 62.76
C ILE A 265 4.89 -17.54 64.21
N ILE A 266 3.68 -17.13 64.57
CA ILE A 266 3.24 -16.80 65.94
C ILE A 266 2.55 -18.03 66.52
#